data_AF-A0A927YY39-F1
#
_entry.id   AF-A0A927YY39-F1
#
_cell.length_a   1.000
_cell.length_b   1.000
_cell.length_c   1.000
_cell.angle_alpha   90.00
_cell.angle_beta   90.00
_cell.angle_gamma   90.00
#
_symmetry.space_group_name_H-M   'P 1'
#
loop_
_entity.id
_entity.type
_entity.pdbx_description
1 polymer ?
#
loop_
_entity_poly.entity_id
_entity_poly.type
_entity_poly.pdbx_seq_one_letter_code
_entity_poly.pdbx_strand_id
1 'polypeptide(L)'
;MKTIRVLFSVLAVLFVMTVAVGVGDCKTKAAEGTPISTAEEFLAMENNPSGNYYLTADITLPENTNMFTDGTPFSGTFDGNGHKIKGYTFIACGFYRAAIFSYARNATFKNITITNVNINIDTGDSVCWAAPLVAESLDCSFYNISTSGNIVITGDADQGDYIIGGICAMGASAKVMENCSSSVNISADVANYWNGIRIGGLASDGTFSKVNKCTYTGNINLKAAVGSDIVVFGIVSVAYKITNCKNSGNITANIGEPQLKGSRDLIFCGITTEGQTITKCENKGKITVKCDFAMGTASIAGVVGETCVVPEYYYKGPKRIAKCSNKGAITYVGGAGGIDTLIGGVVASSGKTIECYNKGKIYVKAGGHSTRVGGVCGETFGMKNCYNAGAVTQKGDGVTGGLAGSASLVGDKATCCYNVGKISGPTKANVGALFGIYDGADVVRKRNIYDNYYIGNVKKPYGTTGISWKEWVAKDTKVSAITTGSCPKLSSKKWVYSKKYKRLILKSNKEK
;
A
#
# COMPACT_ATOMS: atom_id res chain seq x y z
N MET A 1 -81.68 11.03 -41.59
CA MET A 1 -81.33 12.10 -42.57
C MET A 1 -79.82 12.31 -42.58
N LYS A 2 -79.30 12.97 -43.62
CA LYS A 2 -77.88 13.34 -43.85
C LYS A 2 -77.27 14.02 -42.58
N THR A 3 -75.97 13.97 -42.27
CA THR A 3 -74.79 14.19 -43.14
C THR A 3 -73.48 13.56 -42.58
N ILE A 4 -72.43 13.54 -43.41
CA ILE A 4 -71.15 12.79 -43.36
C ILE A 4 -69.99 13.51 -42.60
N ARG A 5 -68.92 12.73 -42.25
CA ARG A 5 -67.53 13.05 -41.78
C ARG A 5 -67.38 13.34 -40.25
N VAL A 6 -66.24 13.10 -39.57
CA VAL A 6 -64.84 12.76 -39.98
C VAL A 6 -64.23 11.55 -39.20
N LEU A 7 -63.67 10.59 -39.95
CA LEU A 7 -62.41 9.80 -39.79
C LEU A 7 -61.61 9.75 -38.46
N PHE A 8 -61.22 8.54 -38.02
CA PHE A 8 -59.81 8.15 -37.75
C PHE A 8 -59.64 6.63 -37.69
N SER A 9 -58.75 6.08 -38.51
CA SER A 9 -58.42 4.65 -38.59
C SER A 9 -56.91 4.47 -38.45
N VAL A 10 -56.45 3.61 -37.54
CA VAL A 10 -55.03 3.24 -37.41
C VAL A 10 -54.89 1.72 -37.52
N LEU A 11 -54.09 1.30 -38.50
CA LEU A 11 -53.82 -0.08 -38.87
C LEU A 11 -52.59 -0.59 -38.10
N ALA A 12 -52.62 -1.83 -37.63
CA ALA A 12 -51.46 -2.44 -36.97
C ALA A 12 -50.39 -2.85 -38.01
N VAL A 13 -49.12 -2.49 -37.76
CA VAL A 13 -47.97 -2.92 -38.56
C VAL A 13 -46.99 -3.68 -37.66
N LEU A 14 -46.72 -4.93 -38.04
CA LEU A 14 -45.78 -5.82 -37.36
C LEU A 14 -44.35 -5.54 -37.87
N PHE A 15 -43.46 -5.04 -37.01
CA PHE A 15 -42.10 -4.67 -37.42
C PHE A 15 -41.09 -5.76 -37.06
N VAL A 16 -40.63 -6.52 -38.05
CA VAL A 16 -39.55 -7.50 -37.89
C VAL A 16 -38.20 -6.79 -38.03
N MET A 17 -37.49 -6.55 -36.93
CA MET A 17 -36.11 -6.07 -36.99
C MET A 17 -35.15 -7.23 -37.24
N THR A 18 -34.64 -7.32 -38.48
CA THR A 18 -33.39 -8.03 -38.76
C THR A 18 -32.23 -7.36 -38.02
N VAL A 19 -31.61 -8.07 -37.08
CA VAL A 19 -30.37 -7.64 -36.45
C VAL A 19 -29.23 -7.81 -37.46
N ALA A 20 -28.88 -6.73 -38.16
CA ALA A 20 -27.63 -6.68 -38.90
C ALA A 20 -26.47 -6.72 -37.89
N VAL A 21 -25.75 -7.84 -37.88
CA VAL A 21 -24.53 -7.99 -37.06
C VAL A 21 -23.43 -7.17 -37.71
N GLY A 22 -23.42 -5.87 -37.44
CA GLY A 22 -22.33 -5.00 -37.82
C GLY A 22 -21.06 -5.47 -37.13
N VAL A 23 -20.19 -6.14 -37.90
CA VAL A 23 -18.81 -6.39 -37.51
C VAL A 23 -18.14 -5.02 -37.47
N GLY A 24 -18.20 -4.38 -36.30
CA GLY A 24 -17.57 -3.09 -36.11
C GLY A 24 -16.07 -3.27 -36.19
N ASP A 25 -15.48 -2.93 -37.33
CA ASP A 25 -14.03 -2.84 -37.47
C ASP A 25 -13.48 -2.07 -36.29
N CYS A 26 -12.71 -2.76 -35.45
CA CYS A 26 -11.92 -2.12 -34.43
C CYS A 26 -10.84 -1.34 -35.17
N LYS A 27 -11.15 -0.09 -35.54
CA LYS A 27 -10.18 0.86 -36.07
C LYS A 27 -9.16 1.13 -34.97
N THR A 28 -8.12 0.29 -34.96
CA THR A 28 -6.89 0.51 -34.24
C THR A 28 -6.42 1.91 -34.62
N LYS A 29 -6.44 2.81 -33.64
CA LYS A 29 -5.87 4.14 -33.82
C LYS A 29 -4.40 3.92 -34.17
N ALA A 30 -3.97 4.36 -35.37
CA ALA A 30 -2.60 4.18 -35.80
C ALA A 30 -1.65 4.69 -34.70
N ALA A 31 -0.64 3.88 -34.36
CA ALA A 31 0.33 4.27 -33.35
C ALA A 31 1.20 5.41 -33.91
N GLU A 32 1.07 6.60 -33.34
CA GLU A 32 1.91 7.75 -33.68
C GLU A 32 3.30 7.54 -33.09
N GLY A 33 4.29 7.22 -33.93
CA GLY A 33 5.68 7.04 -33.53
C GLY A 33 6.51 6.27 -34.55
N THR A 34 7.76 6.00 -34.19
CA THR A 34 8.67 5.10 -34.89
C THR A 34 8.39 3.65 -34.47
N PRO A 35 8.14 2.72 -35.41
CA PRO A 35 7.98 1.30 -35.09
C PRO A 35 9.31 0.69 -34.65
N ILE A 36 9.25 -0.28 -33.74
CA ILE A 36 10.38 -1.08 -33.26
C ILE A 36 10.00 -2.56 -33.35
N SER A 37 10.78 -3.32 -34.10
CA SER A 37 10.64 -4.76 -34.33
C SER A 37 11.87 -5.56 -33.87
N THR A 38 13.04 -4.93 -33.76
CA THR A 38 14.30 -5.58 -33.33
C THR A 38 14.95 -4.90 -32.12
N ALA A 39 16.03 -5.50 -31.61
CA ALA A 39 16.84 -4.93 -30.54
C ALA A 39 17.64 -3.71 -31.00
N GLU A 40 18.15 -3.73 -32.23
CA GLU A 40 18.93 -2.65 -32.85
C GLU A 40 18.07 -1.40 -33.03
N GLU A 41 16.83 -1.57 -33.50
CA GLU A 41 15.84 -0.48 -33.60
C GLU A 41 15.47 0.10 -32.22
N PHE A 42 15.44 -0.75 -31.18
CA PHE A 42 15.25 -0.30 -29.80
C PHE A 42 16.44 0.53 -29.32
N LEU A 43 17.67 0.03 -29.48
CA LEU A 43 18.89 0.76 -29.09
C LEU A 43 19.05 2.08 -29.86
N ALA A 44 18.60 2.14 -31.11
CA ALA A 44 18.64 3.36 -31.93
C ALA A 44 17.82 4.53 -31.36
N MET A 45 16.94 4.31 -30.38
CA MET A 45 16.18 5.37 -29.69
C MET A 45 17.08 6.43 -29.02
N GLU A 46 18.34 6.13 -28.67
CA GLU A 46 19.26 7.11 -28.08
C GLU A 46 19.57 8.27 -29.03
N ASN A 47 19.48 8.06 -30.36
CA ASN A 47 19.69 9.11 -31.35
C ASN A 47 18.58 10.18 -31.35
N ASN A 48 17.42 9.89 -30.73
CA ASN A 48 16.33 10.84 -30.57
C ASN A 48 15.54 10.56 -29.27
N PRO A 49 16.06 11.00 -28.10
CA PRO A 49 15.46 10.71 -26.78
C PRO A 49 14.07 11.33 -26.54
N SER A 50 13.64 12.29 -27.36
CA SER A 50 12.30 12.88 -27.31
C SER A 50 11.30 12.24 -28.29
N GLY A 51 11.74 11.26 -29.08
CA GLY A 51 10.91 10.54 -30.04
C GLY A 51 9.78 9.72 -29.40
N ASN A 52 8.71 9.49 -30.16
CA ASN A 52 7.65 8.56 -29.78
C ASN A 52 7.91 7.23 -30.49
N TYR A 53 7.82 6.12 -29.76
CA TYR A 53 8.20 4.79 -30.21
C TYR A 53 7.16 3.75 -29.82
N TYR A 54 6.96 2.72 -30.65
CA TYR A 54 6.08 1.61 -30.32
C TYR A 54 6.59 0.26 -30.83
N LEU A 55 6.34 -0.80 -30.07
CA LEU A 55 6.68 -2.16 -30.51
C LEU A 55 5.71 -2.67 -31.60
N THR A 56 6.25 -3.44 -32.54
CA THR A 56 5.50 -4.20 -33.56
C THR A 56 5.78 -5.71 -33.50
N ALA A 57 6.71 -6.13 -32.64
CA ALA A 57 7.05 -7.52 -32.36
C ALA A 57 7.49 -7.71 -30.90
N ASP A 58 7.45 -8.95 -30.40
CA ASP A 58 8.05 -9.30 -29.11
C ASP A 58 9.58 -9.34 -29.24
N ILE A 59 10.28 -8.41 -28.59
CA ILE A 59 11.75 -8.28 -28.65
C ILE A 59 12.45 -8.93 -27.45
N THR A 60 13.73 -9.23 -27.62
CA THR A 60 14.69 -9.56 -26.55
C THR A 60 15.78 -8.51 -26.61
N LEU A 61 16.14 -7.91 -25.48
CA LEU A 61 17.24 -6.93 -25.42
C LEU A 61 18.55 -7.62 -25.08
N PRO A 62 19.71 -7.11 -25.53
CA PRO A 62 21.02 -7.57 -25.06
C PRO A 62 21.13 -7.51 -23.53
N GLU A 63 21.96 -8.38 -22.96
CA GLU A 63 22.31 -8.31 -21.54
C GLU A 63 22.89 -6.93 -21.21
N ASN A 64 22.57 -6.43 -20.02
CA ASN A 64 23.00 -5.12 -19.53
C ASN A 64 22.53 -3.91 -20.35
N THR A 65 21.50 -4.07 -21.21
CA THR A 65 20.86 -2.93 -21.90
C THR A 65 20.38 -1.89 -20.90
N ASN A 66 20.96 -0.70 -20.96
CA ASN A 66 20.74 0.40 -20.04
C ASN A 66 21.00 1.70 -20.78
N MET A 67 19.92 2.37 -21.15
CA MET A 67 19.93 3.47 -22.11
C MET A 67 19.55 4.79 -21.43
N PHE A 68 19.92 5.89 -22.07
CA PHE A 68 19.67 7.26 -21.65
C PHE A 68 20.41 7.66 -20.36
N THR A 69 20.77 8.94 -20.25
CA THR A 69 21.50 9.48 -19.10
C THR A 69 20.79 10.71 -18.53
N ASP A 70 21.29 11.25 -17.42
CA ASP A 70 20.86 12.56 -16.90
C ASP A 70 21.10 13.71 -17.91
N GLY A 71 22.20 13.63 -18.68
CA GLY A 71 22.48 14.55 -19.78
C GLY A 71 21.64 14.31 -21.04
N THR A 72 21.15 13.09 -21.28
CA THR A 72 20.34 12.70 -22.44
C THR A 72 19.09 11.90 -22.04
N PRO A 73 18.18 12.48 -21.24
CA PRO A 73 17.08 11.73 -20.63
C PRO A 73 16.02 11.35 -21.66
N PHE A 74 15.46 10.15 -21.56
CA PHE A 74 14.29 9.79 -22.35
C PHE A 74 13.11 10.70 -21.97
N SER A 75 12.50 11.34 -22.96
CA SER A 75 11.46 12.37 -22.75
C SER A 75 10.24 12.22 -23.65
N GLY A 76 10.27 11.28 -24.59
CA GLY A 76 9.14 10.97 -25.45
C GLY A 76 8.19 9.92 -24.88
N THR A 77 7.59 9.13 -25.77
CA THR A 77 6.64 8.07 -25.42
C THR A 77 7.19 6.71 -25.84
N PHE A 78 7.15 5.71 -24.96
CA PHE A 78 7.36 4.32 -25.33
C PHE A 78 6.08 3.50 -25.11
N ASP A 79 5.54 2.96 -26.19
CA ASP A 79 4.33 2.14 -26.20
C ASP A 79 4.66 0.66 -26.50
N GLY A 80 4.46 -0.22 -25.52
CA GLY A 80 4.61 -1.66 -25.72
C GLY A 80 3.60 -2.25 -26.70
N ASN A 81 2.49 -1.55 -27.00
CA ASN A 81 1.54 -1.86 -28.07
C ASN A 81 1.01 -3.32 -28.08
N GLY A 82 0.97 -3.97 -26.90
CA GLY A 82 0.55 -5.37 -26.75
C GLY A 82 1.67 -6.41 -26.91
N HIS A 83 2.88 -5.99 -27.30
CA HIS A 83 4.08 -6.81 -27.40
C HIS A 83 4.90 -6.81 -26.11
N LYS A 84 5.88 -7.72 -26.05
CA LYS A 84 6.69 -8.00 -24.86
C LYS A 84 8.17 -7.74 -25.07
N ILE A 85 8.82 -7.29 -24.00
CA ILE A 85 10.26 -7.41 -23.81
C ILE A 85 10.51 -8.71 -23.02
N LYS A 86 11.27 -9.63 -23.60
CA LYS A 86 11.52 -10.97 -23.06
C LYS A 86 12.95 -11.09 -22.51
N GLY A 87 13.10 -11.70 -21.34
CA GLY A 87 14.40 -12.14 -20.81
C GLY A 87 15.34 -11.00 -20.40
N TYR A 88 14.83 -9.83 -20.03
CA TYR A 88 15.66 -8.68 -19.65
C TYR A 88 16.60 -9.05 -18.50
N THR A 89 17.89 -9.14 -18.81
CA THR A 89 18.93 -9.59 -17.89
C THR A 89 19.92 -8.45 -17.65
N PHE A 90 20.20 -8.18 -16.38
CA PHE A 90 21.17 -7.17 -15.96
C PHE A 90 22.03 -7.74 -14.84
N ILE A 91 23.32 -7.96 -15.11
CA ILE A 91 24.30 -8.55 -14.19
C ILE A 91 25.48 -7.58 -14.06
N ALA A 92 25.70 -7.06 -12.86
CA ALA A 92 26.74 -6.06 -12.61
C ALA A 92 27.30 -6.12 -11.18
N CYS A 93 28.46 -5.50 -10.99
CA CYS A 93 29.04 -5.17 -9.69
C CYS A 93 29.27 -3.65 -9.62
N GLY A 94 28.96 -2.99 -8.51
CA GLY A 94 29.23 -1.56 -8.32
C GLY A 94 28.41 -0.61 -9.20
N PHE A 95 27.15 -0.94 -9.49
CA PHE A 95 26.36 -0.21 -10.51
C PHE A 95 25.22 0.65 -9.93
N TYR A 96 25.23 1.95 -10.27
CA TYR A 96 24.29 2.93 -9.73
C TYR A 96 22.84 2.79 -10.26
N ARG A 97 22.59 2.94 -11.57
CA ARG A 97 21.21 3.01 -12.12
C ARG A 97 20.90 1.85 -13.06
N ALA A 98 20.46 0.71 -12.54
CA ALA A 98 20.22 -0.51 -13.33
C ALA A 98 18.75 -0.64 -13.81
N ALA A 99 18.50 -0.29 -15.07
CA ALA A 99 17.21 -0.46 -15.75
C ALA A 99 17.35 -0.32 -17.27
N ILE A 100 16.34 -0.71 -18.05
CA ILE A 100 16.32 -0.48 -19.51
C ILE A 100 16.46 1.01 -19.82
N PHE A 101 15.73 1.87 -19.10
CA PHE A 101 15.87 3.32 -19.14
C PHE A 101 16.55 3.78 -17.84
N SER A 102 17.82 4.17 -17.90
CA SER A 102 18.56 4.70 -16.74
C SER A 102 17.90 5.96 -16.19
N TYR A 103 17.55 6.89 -17.09
CA TYR A 103 16.97 8.17 -16.75
C TYR A 103 15.85 8.54 -17.72
N ALA A 104 14.68 8.92 -17.17
CA ALA A 104 13.57 9.45 -17.95
C ALA A 104 13.03 10.76 -17.34
N ARG A 105 12.67 11.74 -18.18
CA ARG A 105 12.13 13.04 -17.76
C ARG A 105 10.94 13.46 -18.61
N ASN A 106 9.79 13.70 -17.99
CA ASN A 106 8.51 13.99 -18.66
C ASN A 106 7.99 12.89 -19.61
N ALA A 107 8.63 11.71 -19.63
CA ALA A 107 8.28 10.62 -20.53
C ALA A 107 6.94 9.94 -20.20
N THR A 108 6.38 9.27 -21.20
CA THR A 108 5.19 8.40 -21.05
C THR A 108 5.51 6.96 -21.40
N PHE A 109 5.33 6.06 -20.45
CA PHE A 109 5.48 4.62 -20.61
C PHE A 109 4.09 3.97 -20.60
N LYS A 110 3.70 3.26 -21.67
CA LYS A 110 2.36 2.65 -21.78
C LYS A 110 2.33 1.27 -22.42
N ASN A 111 1.44 0.41 -21.93
CA ASN A 111 1.14 -0.92 -22.50
C ASN A 111 2.36 -1.88 -22.58
N ILE A 112 3.35 -1.71 -21.71
CA ILE A 112 4.61 -2.47 -21.71
C ILE A 112 4.46 -3.75 -20.89
N THR A 113 4.93 -4.87 -21.44
CA THR A 113 5.06 -6.13 -20.70
C THR A 113 6.51 -6.58 -20.72
N ILE A 114 7.17 -6.65 -19.56
CA ILE A 114 8.52 -7.20 -19.40
C ILE A 114 8.42 -8.54 -18.68
N THR A 115 8.92 -9.60 -19.30
CA THR A 115 8.84 -10.97 -18.77
C THR A 115 10.20 -11.60 -18.60
N ASN A 116 10.32 -12.51 -17.63
CA ASN A 116 11.57 -13.19 -17.29
C ASN A 116 12.71 -12.22 -16.97
N VAL A 117 12.40 -11.16 -16.22
CA VAL A 117 13.39 -10.25 -15.65
C VAL A 117 14.39 -11.03 -14.80
N ASN A 118 15.67 -10.77 -14.98
CA ASN A 118 16.76 -11.31 -14.17
C ASN A 118 17.78 -10.19 -13.89
N ILE A 119 17.53 -9.38 -12.86
CA ILE A 119 18.50 -8.39 -12.38
C ILE A 119 19.27 -9.00 -11.22
N ASN A 120 20.59 -9.07 -11.31
CA ASN A 120 21.46 -9.57 -10.25
C ASN A 120 22.64 -8.59 -10.07
N ILE A 121 22.66 -7.86 -8.95
CA ILE A 121 23.65 -6.80 -8.71
C ILE A 121 24.36 -7.06 -7.39
N ASP A 122 25.68 -7.21 -7.48
CA ASP A 122 26.56 -6.97 -6.35
C ASP A 122 26.75 -5.45 -6.22
N THR A 123 26.47 -4.88 -5.05
CA THR A 123 26.57 -3.42 -4.88
C THR A 123 28.01 -2.97 -4.79
N GLY A 124 28.96 -3.86 -4.42
CA GLY A 124 30.28 -3.44 -3.97
C GLY A 124 30.16 -2.29 -2.96
N ASP A 125 30.96 -1.24 -3.13
CA ASP A 125 30.91 -0.01 -2.32
C ASP A 125 29.89 1.05 -2.82
N SER A 126 29.02 0.71 -3.77
CA SER A 126 28.18 1.67 -4.49
C SER A 126 26.72 1.75 -4.03
N VAL A 127 26.11 2.92 -4.28
CA VAL A 127 24.66 3.12 -4.37
C VAL A 127 24.05 2.20 -5.44
N CYS A 128 22.81 1.72 -5.25
CA CYS A 128 22.15 0.85 -6.23
C CYS A 128 20.64 1.13 -6.35
N TRP A 129 20.25 1.62 -7.52
CA TRP A 129 18.88 1.91 -7.93
C TRP A 129 18.48 0.96 -9.05
N ALA A 130 17.68 -0.06 -8.73
CA ALA A 130 17.43 -1.20 -9.61
C ALA A 130 15.94 -1.39 -9.91
N ALA A 131 15.58 -1.44 -11.20
CA ALA A 131 14.23 -1.76 -11.64
C ALA A 131 14.20 -2.27 -13.10
N PRO A 132 13.15 -2.99 -13.54
CA PRO A 132 13.12 -3.54 -14.89
C PRO A 132 12.95 -2.49 -15.99
N LEU A 133 12.18 -1.42 -15.74
CA LEU A 133 11.86 -0.42 -16.77
C LEU A 133 12.65 0.87 -16.58
N VAL A 134 12.57 1.54 -15.41
CA VAL A 134 13.22 2.84 -15.20
C VAL A 134 13.97 2.94 -13.88
N ALA A 135 15.25 3.28 -13.89
CA ALA A 135 16.01 3.47 -12.64
C ALA A 135 15.63 4.82 -12.00
N GLU A 136 15.75 5.92 -12.72
CA GLU A 136 15.27 7.24 -12.28
C GLU A 136 14.24 7.82 -13.25
N SER A 137 13.10 8.27 -12.71
CA SER A 137 12.08 8.99 -13.47
C SER A 137 11.70 10.31 -12.79
N LEU A 138 11.76 11.39 -13.57
CA LEU A 138 11.33 12.73 -13.19
C LEU A 138 10.06 13.10 -13.98
N ASP A 139 8.97 13.47 -13.30
CA ASP A 139 7.74 13.95 -13.95
C ASP A 139 7.09 12.97 -14.96
N CYS A 140 7.44 11.69 -14.90
CA CYS A 140 6.99 10.66 -15.86
C CYS A 140 5.59 10.10 -15.56
N SER A 141 5.01 9.42 -16.54
CA SER A 141 3.72 8.73 -16.41
C SER A 141 3.78 7.26 -16.85
N PHE A 142 3.14 6.38 -16.08
CA PHE A 142 3.15 4.93 -16.26
C PHE A 142 1.73 4.38 -16.39
N TYR A 143 1.42 3.71 -17.51
CA TYR A 143 0.08 3.18 -17.81
C TYR A 143 0.13 1.73 -18.29
N ASN A 144 -0.73 0.86 -17.75
CA ASN A 144 -0.89 -0.53 -18.26
C ASN A 144 0.43 -1.32 -18.35
N ILE A 145 1.32 -1.16 -17.38
CA ILE A 145 2.64 -1.82 -17.38
C ILE A 145 2.57 -3.14 -16.59
N SER A 146 3.21 -4.21 -17.08
CA SER A 146 3.36 -5.47 -16.35
C SER A 146 4.80 -5.97 -16.34
N THR A 147 5.30 -6.37 -15.18
CA THR A 147 6.66 -6.93 -15.00
C THR A 147 6.64 -8.26 -14.26
N SER A 148 7.47 -9.22 -14.67
CA SER A 148 7.63 -10.51 -13.99
C SER A 148 9.06 -11.05 -14.09
N GLY A 149 9.53 -11.70 -13.01
CA GLY A 149 10.90 -12.21 -12.90
C GLY A 149 11.47 -12.03 -11.51
N ASN A 150 12.78 -11.82 -11.40
CA ASN A 150 13.49 -11.64 -10.14
C ASN A 150 14.45 -10.44 -10.19
N ILE A 151 14.61 -9.78 -9.05
CA ILE A 151 15.68 -8.82 -8.75
C ILE A 151 16.40 -9.36 -7.51
N VAL A 152 17.72 -9.53 -7.60
CA VAL A 152 18.61 -9.96 -6.52
C VAL A 152 19.66 -8.88 -6.33
N ILE A 153 19.74 -8.32 -5.14
CA ILE A 153 20.74 -7.33 -4.74
C ILE A 153 21.52 -7.90 -3.55
N THR A 154 22.85 -7.90 -3.64
CA THR A 154 23.75 -8.35 -2.56
C THR A 154 24.87 -7.35 -2.36
N GLY A 155 25.39 -7.21 -1.14
CA GLY A 155 26.63 -6.46 -0.91
C GLY A 155 26.69 -5.75 0.44
N ASP A 156 27.88 -5.27 0.80
CA ASP A 156 28.15 -4.58 2.06
C ASP A 156 28.81 -3.23 1.75
N ALA A 157 28.05 -2.34 1.10
CA ALA A 157 28.56 -1.03 0.73
C ALA A 157 28.68 -0.14 1.97
N ASP A 158 29.82 0.53 2.16
CA ASP A 158 29.94 1.51 3.24
C ASP A 158 28.88 2.63 3.12
N GLN A 159 28.58 3.09 1.90
CA GLN A 159 27.78 4.30 1.63
C GLN A 159 26.65 4.14 0.58
N GLY A 160 26.24 2.92 0.23
CA GLY A 160 25.19 2.69 -0.79
C GLY A 160 23.76 3.00 -0.34
N ASP A 161 23.02 3.81 -1.09
CA ASP A 161 21.56 3.94 -0.96
C ASP A 161 20.88 2.91 -1.88
N TYR A 162 19.96 2.11 -1.33
CA TYR A 162 19.40 0.96 -2.02
C TYR A 162 17.92 1.19 -2.35
N ILE A 163 17.64 1.60 -3.60
CA ILE A 163 16.30 1.94 -4.08
C ILE A 163 15.85 0.90 -5.12
N ILE A 164 15.00 -0.05 -4.72
CA ILE A 164 14.67 -1.21 -5.55
C ILE A 164 13.17 -1.24 -5.90
N GLY A 165 12.84 -1.21 -7.19
CA GLY A 165 11.47 -1.08 -7.69
C GLY A 165 11.07 -2.17 -8.67
N GLY A 166 9.87 -2.75 -8.51
CA GLY A 166 9.37 -3.78 -9.46
C GLY A 166 9.05 -3.27 -10.87
N ILE A 167 8.96 -1.96 -11.09
CA ILE A 167 8.81 -1.30 -12.40
C ILE A 167 9.80 -0.13 -12.52
N CYS A 168 9.82 0.75 -11.51
CA CYS A 168 10.67 1.94 -11.48
C CYS A 168 11.34 2.08 -10.11
N ALA A 169 12.64 2.35 -10.02
CA ALA A 169 13.29 2.50 -8.72
C ALA A 169 12.90 3.84 -8.07
N MET A 170 13.36 4.97 -8.61
CA MET A 170 13.01 6.31 -8.11
C MET A 170 12.01 7.04 -9.03
N GLY A 171 10.88 7.46 -8.46
CA GLY A 171 9.81 8.23 -9.09
C GLY A 171 9.75 9.68 -8.62
N ALA A 172 10.85 10.42 -8.76
CA ALA A 172 10.95 11.83 -8.38
C ALA A 172 9.82 12.66 -9.05
N SER A 173 8.92 13.21 -8.24
CA SER A 173 7.73 13.96 -8.72
C SER A 173 6.90 13.23 -9.81
N ALA A 174 6.87 11.90 -9.82
CA ALA A 174 6.17 11.15 -10.87
C ALA A 174 4.67 11.50 -10.93
N LYS A 175 4.12 11.67 -12.13
CA LYS A 175 2.75 12.19 -12.29
C LYS A 175 1.71 11.11 -11.98
N VAL A 176 1.74 10.00 -12.71
CA VAL A 176 0.71 8.96 -12.62
C VAL A 176 1.33 7.56 -12.71
N MET A 177 0.87 6.65 -11.87
CA MET A 177 0.96 5.21 -12.12
C MET A 177 -0.44 4.61 -12.12
N GLU A 178 -0.90 4.11 -13.26
CA GLU A 178 -2.27 3.60 -13.41
C GLU A 178 -2.36 2.28 -14.15
N ASN A 179 -3.07 1.32 -13.54
CA ASN A 179 -3.25 -0.03 -14.07
C ASN A 179 -1.93 -0.80 -14.27
N CYS A 180 -0.92 -0.50 -13.44
CA CYS A 180 0.38 -1.18 -13.48
C CYS A 180 0.42 -2.39 -12.53
N SER A 181 1.21 -3.40 -12.87
CA SER A 181 1.35 -4.63 -12.08
C SER A 181 2.78 -5.16 -12.10
N SER A 182 3.17 -5.79 -10.99
CA SER A 182 4.47 -6.46 -10.86
C SER A 182 4.29 -7.78 -10.12
N SER A 183 4.85 -8.84 -10.69
CA SER A 183 5.06 -10.12 -10.03
C SER A 183 6.54 -10.41 -9.82
N VAL A 184 7.38 -9.37 -9.83
CA VAL A 184 8.83 -9.48 -9.64
C VAL A 184 9.13 -9.84 -8.18
N ASN A 185 9.83 -10.94 -7.95
CA ASN A 185 10.39 -11.23 -6.62
C ASN A 185 11.61 -10.33 -6.41
N ILE A 186 11.68 -9.68 -5.26
CA ILE A 186 12.81 -8.82 -4.88
C ILE A 186 13.49 -9.48 -3.69
N SER A 187 14.77 -9.81 -3.84
CA SER A 187 15.63 -10.30 -2.77
C SER A 187 16.77 -9.32 -2.56
N ALA A 188 16.93 -8.83 -1.34
CA ALA A 188 18.05 -7.99 -0.95
C ALA A 188 18.74 -8.62 0.27
N ASP A 189 20.04 -8.87 0.18
CA ASP A 189 20.88 -9.28 1.31
C ASP A 189 22.05 -8.29 1.42
N VAL A 190 21.85 -7.24 2.22
CA VAL A 190 22.70 -6.05 2.22
C VAL A 190 23.08 -5.55 3.62
N ALA A 191 24.28 -5.00 3.73
CA ALA A 191 24.72 -4.22 4.90
C ALA A 191 25.23 -2.84 4.46
N ASN A 192 25.21 -1.87 5.39
CA ASN A 192 25.49 -0.45 5.13
C ASN A 192 25.55 0.38 6.41
N TYR A 193 26.20 1.56 6.37
CA TYR A 193 26.30 2.46 7.53
C TYR A 193 25.52 3.76 7.42
N TRP A 194 25.40 4.36 6.24
CA TRP A 194 24.96 5.76 6.10
C TRP A 194 23.60 5.91 5.46
N ASN A 195 23.33 5.13 4.41
CA ASN A 195 22.16 5.31 3.56
C ASN A 195 21.11 4.23 3.81
N GLY A 196 19.88 4.52 3.36
CA GLY A 196 18.71 3.73 3.69
C GLY A 196 18.50 2.53 2.77
N ILE A 197 17.48 1.73 3.11
CA ILE A 197 16.89 0.77 2.20
C ILE A 197 15.48 1.24 1.86
N ARG A 198 15.18 1.40 0.58
CA ARG A 198 13.82 1.61 0.05
C ARG A 198 13.50 0.49 -0.93
N ILE A 199 12.47 -0.31 -0.64
CA ILE A 199 12.01 -1.36 -1.57
C ILE A 199 10.50 -1.25 -1.83
N GLY A 200 10.14 -1.04 -3.08
CA GLY A 200 8.77 -0.94 -3.56
C GLY A 200 8.42 -2.02 -4.58
N GLY A 201 7.33 -2.77 -4.32
CA GLY A 201 6.84 -3.79 -5.25
C GLY A 201 6.52 -3.27 -6.67
N LEU A 202 6.29 -1.95 -6.84
CA LEU A 202 6.19 -1.29 -8.15
C LEU A 202 7.15 -0.10 -8.28
N ALA A 203 7.11 0.87 -7.37
CA ALA A 203 8.09 1.96 -7.35
C ALA A 203 8.52 2.40 -5.95
N SER A 204 9.80 2.69 -5.77
CA SER A 204 10.44 2.61 -4.45
C SER A 204 10.66 3.95 -3.74
N ASP A 205 10.89 5.03 -4.49
CA ASP A 205 10.93 6.36 -3.88
C ASP A 205 10.27 7.44 -4.75
N GLY A 206 10.13 8.63 -4.19
CA GLY A 206 9.44 9.77 -4.78
C GLY A 206 7.94 9.83 -4.45
N THR A 207 7.32 10.95 -4.85
CA THR A 207 5.92 11.26 -4.57
C THR A 207 5.10 11.25 -5.85
N PHE A 208 4.11 10.36 -5.92
CA PHE A 208 3.19 10.31 -7.06
C PHE A 208 1.99 11.26 -6.89
N SER A 209 1.56 11.95 -7.95
CA SER A 209 0.29 12.70 -7.88
C SER A 209 -0.93 11.76 -7.83
N LYS A 210 -0.88 10.61 -8.53
CA LYS A 210 -1.95 9.60 -8.53
C LYS A 210 -1.40 8.18 -8.75
N VAL A 211 -1.83 7.25 -7.90
CA VAL A 211 -1.64 5.80 -8.09
C VAL A 211 -3.00 5.09 -8.09
N ASN A 212 -3.33 4.36 -9.16
CA ASN A 212 -4.66 3.77 -9.32
C ASN A 212 -4.66 2.37 -9.94
N LYS A 213 -5.43 1.44 -9.36
CA LYS A 213 -5.59 0.04 -9.81
C LYS A 213 -4.28 -0.77 -9.83
N CYS A 214 -3.21 -0.30 -9.18
CA CYS A 214 -1.92 -0.97 -9.25
C CYS A 214 -1.87 -2.23 -8.37
N THR A 215 -1.16 -3.27 -8.81
CA THR A 215 -1.15 -4.58 -8.13
C THR A 215 0.27 -5.15 -7.99
N TYR A 216 0.62 -5.65 -6.80
CA TYR A 216 1.84 -6.41 -6.57
C TYR A 216 1.55 -7.84 -6.10
N THR A 217 2.27 -8.82 -6.67
CA THR A 217 2.13 -10.25 -6.35
C THR A 217 3.45 -11.01 -6.21
N GLY A 218 4.60 -10.39 -6.48
CA GLY A 218 5.91 -10.98 -6.18
C GLY A 218 6.18 -11.00 -4.68
N ASN A 219 7.28 -11.60 -4.23
CA ASN A 219 7.67 -11.55 -2.81
C ASN A 219 8.87 -10.61 -2.61
N ILE A 220 8.84 -9.82 -1.54
CA ILE A 220 10.00 -9.04 -1.07
C ILE A 220 10.62 -9.78 0.10
N ASN A 221 11.89 -10.16 -0.03
CA ASN A 221 12.70 -10.75 1.02
C ASN A 221 13.91 -9.86 1.28
N LEU A 222 14.03 -9.36 2.51
CA LEU A 222 15.13 -8.52 2.96
C LEU A 222 15.90 -9.22 4.08
N LYS A 223 17.22 -9.28 3.92
CA LYS A 223 18.19 -9.46 5.00
C LYS A 223 19.03 -8.19 5.05
N ALA A 224 19.09 -7.56 6.22
CA ALA A 224 19.67 -6.23 6.38
C ALA A 224 20.49 -6.11 7.67
N ALA A 225 21.60 -5.39 7.63
CA ALA A 225 22.31 -4.90 8.82
C ALA A 225 22.66 -3.41 8.65
N VAL A 226 21.64 -2.59 8.41
CA VAL A 226 21.80 -1.21 7.90
C VAL A 226 21.74 -0.14 8.99
N GLY A 227 22.66 0.81 8.88
CA GLY A 227 22.92 1.94 9.78
C GLY A 227 21.83 3.02 9.85
N SER A 228 20.92 3.02 8.87
CA SER A 228 19.93 4.06 8.58
C SER A 228 18.49 3.50 8.48
N ASP A 229 17.56 4.27 7.92
CA ASP A 229 16.15 3.89 7.78
C ASP A 229 15.92 2.69 6.84
N ILE A 230 14.89 1.89 7.13
CA ILE A 230 14.49 0.76 6.29
C ILE A 230 12.99 0.84 6.00
N VAL A 231 12.66 1.01 4.73
CA VAL A 231 11.33 1.31 4.24
C VAL A 231 10.95 0.32 3.14
N VAL A 232 10.01 -0.58 3.42
CA VAL A 232 9.63 -1.66 2.49
C VAL A 232 8.12 -1.76 2.34
N PHE A 233 7.64 -1.77 1.10
CA PHE A 233 6.20 -1.77 0.84
C PHE A 233 5.78 -2.38 -0.50
N GLY A 234 4.51 -2.76 -0.58
CA GLY A 234 3.98 -3.51 -1.72
C GLY A 234 3.72 -2.71 -3.00
N ILE A 235 3.45 -1.40 -2.96
CA ILE A 235 3.04 -0.62 -4.15
C ILE A 235 3.97 0.57 -4.42
N VAL A 236 3.79 1.68 -3.71
CA VAL A 236 4.61 2.91 -3.85
C VAL A 236 4.92 3.49 -2.48
N SER A 237 6.00 4.28 -2.36
CA SER A 237 6.30 5.00 -1.12
C SER A 237 5.18 6.00 -0.82
N VAL A 238 5.19 7.17 -1.47
CA VAL A 238 4.25 8.26 -1.20
C VAL A 238 3.40 8.60 -2.43
N ALA A 239 2.12 8.90 -2.21
CA ALA A 239 1.31 9.58 -3.23
C ALA A 239 0.13 10.39 -2.68
N TYR A 240 -0.26 11.46 -3.36
CA TYR A 240 -1.42 12.26 -2.95
C TYR A 240 -2.73 11.46 -3.00
N LYS A 241 -2.89 10.61 -4.01
CA LYS A 241 -4.13 9.84 -4.21
C LYS A 241 -3.83 8.40 -4.62
N ILE A 242 -4.10 7.47 -3.71
CA ILE A 242 -3.88 6.02 -3.89
C ILE A 242 -5.24 5.33 -3.87
N THR A 243 -5.64 4.73 -4.99
CA THR A 243 -6.97 4.12 -5.10
C THR A 243 -7.01 2.75 -5.76
N ASN A 244 -7.82 1.84 -5.24
CA ASN A 244 -8.05 0.50 -5.79
C ASN A 244 -6.79 -0.39 -5.92
N CYS A 245 -5.70 -0.07 -5.19
CA CYS A 245 -4.43 -0.79 -5.27
C CYS A 245 -4.43 -2.06 -4.41
N LYS A 246 -3.69 -3.09 -4.81
CA LYS A 246 -3.72 -4.40 -4.16
C LYS A 246 -2.34 -5.02 -4.01
N ASN A 247 -2.02 -5.51 -2.81
CA ASN A 247 -0.88 -6.38 -2.61
C ASN A 247 -1.32 -7.80 -2.23
N SER A 248 -0.75 -8.79 -2.90
CA SER A 248 -0.84 -10.20 -2.52
C SER A 248 0.55 -10.81 -2.23
N GLY A 249 1.61 -10.07 -2.51
CA GLY A 249 3.00 -10.44 -2.29
C GLY A 249 3.41 -10.40 -0.82
N ASN A 250 4.17 -11.39 -0.37
CA ASN A 250 4.68 -11.39 1.01
C ASN A 250 5.85 -10.42 1.14
N ILE A 251 5.96 -9.80 2.31
CA ILE A 251 7.09 -8.97 2.72
C ILE A 251 7.73 -9.63 3.93
N THR A 252 8.99 -10.06 3.81
CA THR A 252 9.76 -10.69 4.88
C THR A 252 11.05 -9.93 5.10
N ALA A 253 11.35 -9.54 6.32
CA ALA A 253 12.58 -8.84 6.69
C ALA A 253 13.24 -9.48 7.92
N ASN A 254 14.53 -9.75 7.84
CA ASN A 254 15.40 -10.14 8.94
C ASN A 254 16.49 -9.09 9.08
N ILE A 255 16.45 -8.32 10.17
CA ILE A 255 17.28 -7.14 10.39
C ILE A 255 18.22 -7.44 11.57
N GLY A 256 19.50 -7.64 11.27
CA GLY A 256 20.58 -7.86 12.23
C GLY A 256 21.11 -6.56 12.80
N GLU A 257 21.86 -6.65 13.91
CA GLU A 257 22.51 -5.47 14.50
C GLU A 257 23.56 -4.89 13.52
N PRO A 258 23.57 -3.56 13.29
CA PRO A 258 24.59 -2.89 12.48
C PRO A 258 25.95 -2.89 13.20
N GLN A 259 27.04 -2.50 12.51
CA GLN A 259 28.27 -2.13 13.21
C GLN A 259 28.16 -0.76 13.90
N LEU A 260 27.54 0.24 13.24
CA LEU A 260 27.34 1.59 13.78
C LEU A 260 25.89 1.83 14.21
N LYS A 261 25.70 2.51 15.35
CA LYS A 261 24.39 2.72 15.99
C LYS A 261 23.87 4.13 15.72
N GLY A 262 22.70 4.21 15.06
CA GLY A 262 21.97 5.44 14.80
C GLY A 262 20.49 5.29 15.19
N SER A 263 19.77 6.41 15.32
CA SER A 263 18.30 6.38 15.37
C SER A 263 17.76 5.96 14.00
N ARG A 264 16.67 5.18 13.97
CA ARG A 264 16.13 4.58 12.74
C ARG A 264 14.63 4.45 12.80
N ASP A 265 14.01 4.65 11.65
CA ASP A 265 12.63 4.32 11.40
C ASP A 265 12.52 3.06 10.52
N LEU A 266 11.78 2.07 11.01
CA LEU A 266 11.41 0.88 10.26
C LEU A 266 9.97 1.00 9.77
N ILE A 267 9.76 1.19 8.47
CA ILE A 267 8.41 1.34 7.89
C ILE A 267 8.11 0.15 6.97
N PHE A 268 7.20 -0.72 7.39
CA PHE A 268 6.82 -1.93 6.65
C PHE A 268 5.33 -1.98 6.37
N CYS A 269 4.92 -1.90 5.11
CA CYS A 269 3.49 -1.87 4.80
C CYS A 269 3.04 -2.52 3.49
N GLY A 270 1.84 -3.08 3.47
CA GLY A 270 1.36 -3.82 2.30
C GLY A 270 1.07 -2.95 1.07
N ILE A 271 0.90 -1.63 1.19
CA ILE A 271 0.61 -0.76 0.03
C ILE A 271 1.56 0.45 -0.02
N THR A 272 1.58 1.30 1.01
CA THR A 272 2.18 2.65 0.89
C THR A 272 2.61 3.23 2.24
N THR A 273 3.69 4.00 2.25
CA THR A 273 4.19 4.65 3.47
C THR A 273 3.24 5.76 3.89
N GLU A 274 2.99 6.76 3.04
CA GLU A 274 2.05 7.87 3.27
C GLU A 274 1.19 8.20 2.03
N GLY A 275 -0.01 8.76 2.27
CA GLY A 275 -0.75 9.51 1.25
C GLY A 275 -1.91 10.33 1.81
N GLN A 276 -2.35 11.36 1.07
CA GLN A 276 -3.48 12.21 1.52
C GLN A 276 -4.82 11.47 1.44
N THR A 277 -5.11 10.85 0.29
CA THR A 277 -6.36 10.10 0.06
C THR A 277 -6.02 8.67 -0.35
N ILE A 278 -6.16 7.74 0.58
CA ILE A 278 -5.91 6.31 0.38
C ILE A 278 -7.25 5.59 0.46
N THR A 279 -7.76 5.05 -0.66
CA THR A 279 -9.08 4.39 -0.65
C THR A 279 -9.22 3.12 -1.47
N LYS A 280 -10.01 2.16 -0.95
CA LYS A 280 -10.27 0.86 -1.59
C LYS A 280 -8.99 0.02 -1.82
N CYS A 281 -7.96 0.22 -1.00
CA CYS A 281 -6.70 -0.54 -1.11
C CYS A 281 -6.76 -1.82 -0.26
N GLU A 282 -6.27 -2.94 -0.78
CA GLU A 282 -6.34 -4.25 -0.12
C GLU A 282 -4.97 -4.92 -0.03
N ASN A 283 -4.56 -5.33 1.17
CA ASN A 283 -3.44 -6.25 1.34
C ASN A 283 -3.90 -7.66 1.73
N LYS A 284 -3.29 -8.67 1.09
CA LYS A 284 -3.41 -10.10 1.42
C LYS A 284 -2.06 -10.73 1.74
N GLY A 285 -0.96 -10.09 1.32
CA GLY A 285 0.39 -10.58 1.57
C GLY A 285 0.74 -10.57 3.05
N LYS A 286 1.45 -11.60 3.51
CA LYS A 286 1.98 -11.65 4.87
C LYS A 286 3.09 -10.60 5.03
N ILE A 287 3.13 -9.91 6.16
CA ILE A 287 4.22 -9.02 6.53
C ILE A 287 4.91 -9.64 7.75
N THR A 288 6.21 -9.94 7.65
CA THR A 288 7.01 -10.55 8.72
C THR A 288 8.28 -9.74 8.88
N VAL A 289 8.47 -9.10 10.03
CA VAL A 289 9.65 -8.30 10.34
C VAL A 289 10.26 -8.82 11.63
N LYS A 290 11.52 -9.24 11.57
CA LYS A 290 12.37 -9.58 12.72
C LYS A 290 13.51 -8.57 12.79
N CYS A 291 13.70 -7.95 13.94
CA CYS A 291 14.79 -7.02 14.19
C CYS A 291 15.30 -7.24 15.62
N ASP A 292 16.55 -7.66 15.76
CA ASP A 292 17.04 -8.20 17.05
C ASP A 292 17.60 -7.14 18.01
N PHE A 293 17.68 -5.87 17.60
CA PHE A 293 18.26 -4.76 18.37
C PHE A 293 17.25 -3.63 18.67
N ALA A 294 17.69 -2.65 19.47
CA ALA A 294 16.91 -1.48 19.84
C ALA A 294 16.88 -0.42 18.73
N MET A 295 15.74 0.24 18.51
CA MET A 295 15.53 1.22 17.43
C MET A 295 14.75 2.46 17.88
N GLY A 296 14.65 3.43 16.97
CA GLY A 296 13.81 4.63 17.12
C GLY A 296 12.34 4.29 16.97
N THR A 297 11.82 4.35 15.74
CA THR A 297 10.41 4.08 15.42
C THR A 297 10.24 2.77 14.66
N ALA A 298 9.16 2.04 14.93
CA ALA A 298 8.76 0.87 14.15
C ALA A 298 7.28 0.97 13.74
N SER A 299 7.02 1.21 12.47
CA SER A 299 5.68 1.38 11.90
C SER A 299 5.34 0.26 10.92
N ILE A 300 4.58 -0.74 11.40
CA ILE A 300 4.22 -1.93 10.63
C ILE A 300 2.71 -2.03 10.42
N ALA A 301 2.27 -2.12 9.17
CA ALA A 301 0.84 -2.10 8.86
C ALA A 301 0.41 -2.86 7.60
N GLY A 302 -0.83 -3.35 7.60
CA GLY A 302 -1.35 -4.07 6.43
C GLY A 302 -1.48 -3.20 5.17
N VAL A 303 -1.77 -1.90 5.27
CA VAL A 303 -1.99 -1.04 4.09
C VAL A 303 -1.11 0.20 4.12
N VAL A 304 -1.20 1.02 5.18
CA VAL A 304 -0.55 2.33 5.25
C VAL A 304 0.46 2.33 6.39
N GLY A 305 1.73 2.63 6.12
CA GLY A 305 2.75 2.82 7.16
C GLY A 305 2.31 3.90 8.13
N GLU A 306 2.43 5.16 7.73
CA GLU A 306 2.14 6.31 8.58
C GLU A 306 1.26 7.36 7.87
N THR A 307 0.74 8.32 8.63
CA THR A 307 0.19 9.56 8.06
C THR A 307 0.73 10.78 8.79
N CYS A 308 2.05 10.87 8.91
CA CYS A 308 2.73 11.88 9.71
C CYS A 308 3.42 12.96 8.85
N VAL A 309 3.08 14.22 9.15
CA VAL A 309 3.90 15.43 8.94
C VAL A 309 4.59 15.67 7.58
N VAL A 310 3.87 15.56 6.46
CA VAL A 310 3.97 16.67 5.51
C VAL A 310 3.47 17.96 6.18
N PRO A 311 4.26 19.07 6.22
CA PRO A 311 3.84 20.31 6.85
C PRO A 311 2.55 20.84 6.23
N GLU A 312 1.64 21.33 7.08
CA GLU A 312 0.33 21.89 6.70
C GLU A 312 0.46 22.99 5.62
N TYR A 313 1.59 23.69 5.61
CA TYR A 313 2.00 24.69 4.63
C TYR A 313 1.86 24.25 3.15
N TYR A 314 2.16 22.98 2.84
CA TYR A 314 2.11 22.48 1.45
C TYR A 314 0.76 21.86 1.04
N TYR A 315 -0.16 21.59 1.97
CA TYR A 315 -1.31 20.71 1.68
C TYR A 315 -2.66 21.21 2.22
N LYS A 316 -3.49 21.70 1.30
CA LYS A 316 -4.86 22.18 1.56
C LYS A 316 -5.88 21.04 1.39
N GLY A 317 -6.05 20.18 2.40
CA GLY A 317 -7.15 19.19 2.41
C GLY A 317 -7.09 18.12 3.51
N PRO A 318 -8.22 17.47 3.85
CA PRO A 318 -8.27 16.49 4.92
C PRO A 318 -7.63 15.15 4.52
N LYS A 319 -6.60 14.70 5.26
CA LYS A 319 -6.05 13.33 5.15
C LYS A 319 -7.15 12.30 5.46
N ARG A 320 -7.31 11.30 4.59
CA ARG A 320 -8.40 10.30 4.67
C ARG A 320 -7.98 8.92 4.17
N ILE A 321 -7.99 7.96 5.08
CA ILE A 321 -7.90 6.53 4.77
C ILE A 321 -9.32 5.96 4.79
N ALA A 322 -9.80 5.41 3.68
CA ALA A 322 -11.16 4.86 3.65
C ALA A 322 -11.39 3.62 2.78
N LYS A 323 -12.19 2.67 3.29
CA LYS A 323 -12.52 1.40 2.58
C LYS A 323 -11.29 0.53 2.30
N CYS A 324 -10.24 0.68 3.09
CA CYS A 324 -9.01 -0.10 2.97
C CYS A 324 -9.06 -1.35 3.85
N SER A 325 -8.35 -2.41 3.47
CA SER A 325 -8.44 -3.68 4.19
C SER A 325 -7.18 -4.50 4.19
N ASN A 326 -6.98 -5.22 5.30
CA ASN A 326 -5.93 -6.22 5.41
C ASN A 326 -6.50 -7.62 5.69
N LYS A 327 -5.92 -8.60 5.01
CA LYS A 327 -6.18 -10.04 5.17
C LYS A 327 -4.91 -10.84 5.42
N GLY A 328 -3.73 -10.29 5.10
CA GLY A 328 -2.44 -10.91 5.36
C GLY A 328 -2.07 -10.84 6.84
N ALA A 329 -1.40 -11.88 7.36
CA ALA A 329 -0.92 -11.87 8.73
C ALA A 329 0.25 -10.87 8.89
N ILE A 330 0.31 -10.19 10.03
CA ILE A 330 1.38 -9.26 10.41
C ILE A 330 2.11 -9.86 11.61
N THR A 331 3.41 -10.06 11.47
CA THR A 331 4.30 -10.52 12.53
C THR A 331 5.43 -9.51 12.70
N TYR A 332 5.56 -8.95 13.90
CA TYR A 332 6.73 -8.18 14.30
C TYR A 332 7.41 -8.84 15.51
N VAL A 333 8.73 -9.00 15.42
CA VAL A 333 9.60 -9.41 16.52
C VAL A 333 10.73 -8.39 16.59
N GLY A 334 10.66 -7.47 17.55
CA GLY A 334 11.64 -6.43 17.81
C GLY A 334 12.43 -6.69 19.11
N GLY A 335 13.58 -6.05 19.23
CA GLY A 335 14.27 -5.84 20.51
C GLY A 335 13.47 -4.94 21.47
N ALA A 336 14.09 -4.50 22.56
CA ALA A 336 13.53 -3.44 23.39
C ALA A 336 13.78 -2.08 22.72
N GLY A 337 12.73 -1.42 22.22
CA GLY A 337 12.80 -0.19 21.43
C GLY A 337 12.76 1.08 22.30
N GLY A 338 13.39 2.16 21.80
CA GLY A 338 13.67 3.37 22.57
C GLY A 338 12.66 4.52 22.44
N ILE A 339 11.90 4.62 21.34
CA ILE A 339 10.97 5.75 21.10
C ILE A 339 9.52 5.29 20.95
N ASP A 340 9.13 4.70 19.81
CA ASP A 340 7.73 4.31 19.53
C ASP A 340 7.64 3.02 18.68
N THR A 341 6.60 2.22 18.87
CA THR A 341 6.33 1.04 18.02
C THR A 341 4.84 0.97 17.71
N LEU A 342 4.49 1.28 16.47
CA LEU A 342 3.13 1.49 16.00
C LEU A 342 2.76 0.33 15.07
N ILE A 343 1.77 -0.49 15.45
CA ILE A 343 1.43 -1.69 14.68
C ILE A 343 -0.08 -1.81 14.53
N GLY A 344 -0.54 -1.73 13.27
CA GLY A 344 -1.97 -1.75 12.97
C GLY A 344 -2.32 -2.71 11.85
N GLY A 345 -3.46 -3.39 11.99
CA GLY A 345 -3.95 -4.29 10.95
C GLY A 345 -4.08 -3.61 9.58
N VAL A 346 -4.45 -2.32 9.52
CA VAL A 346 -4.58 -1.54 8.28
C VAL A 346 -3.59 -0.37 8.26
N VAL A 347 -3.36 0.32 9.38
CA VAL A 347 -2.56 1.56 9.43
C VAL A 347 -1.68 1.62 10.69
N ALA A 348 -0.41 2.03 10.65
CA ALA A 348 0.37 2.15 11.90
C ALA A 348 -0.06 3.40 12.70
N SER A 349 0.10 4.61 12.16
CA SER A 349 -0.53 5.83 12.70
C SER A 349 -1.45 6.51 11.69
N SER A 350 -2.62 6.99 12.15
CA SER A 350 -3.69 7.48 11.28
C SER A 350 -4.40 8.72 11.79
N GLY A 351 -4.43 9.78 10.97
CA GLY A 351 -5.31 10.94 11.17
C GLY A 351 -6.78 10.51 11.27
N LYS A 352 -7.34 9.95 10.18
CA LYS A 352 -8.75 9.50 10.16
C LYS A 352 -8.96 8.25 9.32
N THR A 353 -9.49 7.20 9.96
CA THR A 353 -9.69 5.86 9.37
C THR A 353 -11.17 5.49 9.30
N ILE A 354 -11.71 5.28 8.07
CA ILE A 354 -13.16 5.14 7.84
C ILE A 354 -13.50 3.91 6.97
N GLU A 355 -14.48 3.09 7.36
CA GLU A 355 -14.86 1.88 6.59
C GLU A 355 -13.67 0.91 6.36
N CYS A 356 -12.65 0.94 7.22
CA CYS A 356 -11.48 0.08 7.08
C CYS A 356 -11.59 -1.19 7.92
N TYR A 357 -10.93 -2.27 7.52
CA TYR A 357 -10.99 -3.50 8.30
C TYR A 357 -9.77 -4.42 8.24
N ASN A 358 -9.60 -5.20 9.30
CA ASN A 358 -8.59 -6.24 9.37
C ASN A 358 -9.20 -7.63 9.59
N LYS A 359 -8.61 -8.62 8.91
CA LYS A 359 -8.80 -10.05 9.14
C LYS A 359 -7.48 -10.79 9.38
N GLY A 360 -6.34 -10.16 9.06
CA GLY A 360 -5.02 -10.72 9.30
C GLY A 360 -4.76 -10.91 10.79
N LYS A 361 -4.17 -12.04 11.17
CA LYS A 361 -3.65 -12.22 12.53
C LYS A 361 -2.48 -11.26 12.73
N ILE A 362 -2.47 -10.54 13.84
CA ILE A 362 -1.38 -9.66 14.27
C ILE A 362 -0.67 -10.33 15.44
N TYR A 363 0.65 -10.49 15.34
CA TYR A 363 1.52 -10.96 16.40
C TYR A 363 2.68 -9.99 16.58
N VAL A 364 2.90 -9.55 17.82
CA VAL A 364 3.93 -8.59 18.19
C VAL A 364 4.70 -9.13 19.39
N LYS A 365 6.02 -9.19 19.30
CA LYS A 365 6.93 -9.37 20.43
C LYS A 365 7.95 -8.23 20.37
N ALA A 366 7.83 -7.23 21.24
CA ALA A 366 8.72 -6.07 21.31
C ALA A 366 8.83 -5.62 22.77
N GLY A 367 9.97 -5.09 23.20
CA GLY A 367 10.14 -4.51 24.52
C GLY A 367 10.01 -2.97 24.48
N GLY A 368 9.69 -2.36 25.62
CA GLY A 368 9.59 -0.90 25.77
C GLY A 368 8.16 -0.38 26.00
N HIS A 369 8.05 0.78 26.65
CA HIS A 369 6.77 1.30 27.15
C HIS A 369 5.85 1.89 26.07
N SER A 370 6.37 2.23 24.89
CA SER A 370 5.66 2.94 23.82
C SER A 370 5.08 2.04 22.71
N THR A 371 4.93 0.74 22.95
CA THR A 371 4.39 -0.19 21.94
C THR A 371 2.86 -0.09 21.84
N ARG A 372 2.33 0.37 20.70
CA ARG A 372 0.90 0.58 20.41
C ARG A 372 0.41 -0.40 19.34
N VAL A 373 -0.29 -1.47 19.74
CA VAL A 373 -0.75 -2.53 18.83
C VAL A 373 -2.28 -2.52 18.72
N GLY A 374 -2.81 -2.42 17.50
CA GLY A 374 -4.26 -2.45 17.29
C GLY A 374 -4.74 -3.25 16.10
N GLY A 375 -5.93 -3.83 16.24
CA GLY A 375 -6.55 -4.64 15.20
C GLY A 375 -6.77 -3.91 13.87
N VAL A 376 -6.98 -2.59 13.86
CA VAL A 376 -7.12 -1.77 12.64
C VAL A 376 -6.01 -0.71 12.55
N CYS A 377 -5.74 0.00 13.64
CA CYS A 377 -4.75 1.07 13.72
C CYS A 377 -3.75 0.81 14.84
N GLY A 378 -2.45 1.11 14.71
CA GLY A 378 -1.59 1.23 15.89
C GLY A 378 -2.04 2.41 16.74
N GLU A 379 -2.22 3.55 16.07
CA GLU A 379 -2.73 4.81 16.59
C GLU A 379 -3.79 5.44 15.68
N THR A 380 -4.77 6.14 16.27
CA THR A 380 -5.77 6.87 15.53
C THR A 380 -6.20 8.19 16.19
N PHE A 381 -6.35 9.24 15.39
CA PHE A 381 -6.97 10.50 15.79
C PHE A 381 -8.47 10.55 15.42
N GLY A 382 -9.02 9.53 14.75
CA GLY A 382 -10.45 9.44 14.42
C GLY A 382 -10.82 8.16 13.67
N MET A 383 -11.90 7.48 14.10
CA MET A 383 -12.28 6.18 13.53
C MET A 383 -13.80 6.05 13.28
N LYS A 384 -14.21 5.58 12.09
CA LYS A 384 -15.65 5.37 11.82
C LYS A 384 -15.99 4.19 10.92
N ASN A 385 -16.90 3.32 11.37
CA ASN A 385 -17.33 2.12 10.64
C ASN A 385 -16.19 1.11 10.39
N CYS A 386 -15.22 1.02 11.30
CA CYS A 386 -14.10 0.11 11.14
C CYS A 386 -14.33 -1.19 11.90
N TYR A 387 -13.70 -2.28 11.47
CA TYR A 387 -13.77 -3.54 12.21
C TYR A 387 -12.50 -4.36 12.21
N ASN A 388 -12.32 -5.13 13.28
CA ASN A 388 -11.32 -6.18 13.34
C ASN A 388 -11.98 -7.55 13.54
N ALA A 389 -11.49 -8.53 12.79
CA ALA A 389 -11.79 -9.95 12.97
C ALA A 389 -10.52 -10.82 13.09
N GLY A 390 -9.33 -10.25 12.88
CA GLY A 390 -8.07 -10.94 13.12
C GLY A 390 -7.75 -11.03 14.61
N ALA A 391 -7.10 -12.10 15.04
CA ALA A 391 -6.56 -12.15 16.41
C ALA A 391 -5.39 -11.16 16.55
N VAL A 392 -5.27 -10.51 17.70
CA VAL A 392 -4.20 -9.55 18.04
C VAL A 392 -3.49 -10.07 19.28
N THR A 393 -2.18 -10.30 19.18
CA THR A 393 -1.36 -10.85 20.27
C THR A 393 -0.12 -9.99 20.47
N GLN A 394 0.03 -9.41 21.64
CA GLN A 394 1.24 -8.73 22.09
C GLN A 394 1.99 -9.57 23.14
N LYS A 395 3.31 -9.60 23.05
CA LYS A 395 4.24 -10.32 23.94
C LYS A 395 5.36 -9.36 24.35
N GLY A 396 5.00 -8.42 25.21
CA GLY A 396 5.84 -7.34 25.72
C GLY A 396 4.99 -6.18 26.23
N ASP A 397 5.62 -5.19 26.85
CA ASP A 397 4.92 -4.04 27.44
C ASP A 397 4.27 -3.14 26.38
N GLY A 398 3.37 -2.25 26.81
CA GLY A 398 2.64 -1.30 25.96
C GLY A 398 1.11 -1.41 26.04
N VAL A 399 0.45 -0.97 24.97
CA VAL A 399 -1.02 -0.85 24.85
C VAL A 399 -1.55 -1.72 23.68
N THR A 400 -2.55 -2.56 23.95
CA THR A 400 -3.14 -3.47 22.95
C THR A 400 -4.65 -3.25 22.83
N GLY A 401 -5.16 -3.05 21.61
CA GLY A 401 -6.60 -2.91 21.37
C GLY A 401 -7.14 -3.73 20.20
N GLY A 402 -8.41 -4.12 20.28
CA GLY A 402 -9.09 -4.80 19.17
C GLY A 402 -9.36 -3.91 17.95
N LEU A 403 -9.35 -2.59 18.11
CA LEU A 403 -9.49 -1.61 17.02
C LEU A 403 -8.23 -0.75 16.90
N ALA A 404 -7.77 -0.15 17.99
CA ALA A 404 -6.55 0.65 18.01
C ALA A 404 -5.71 0.43 19.28
N GLY A 405 -4.38 0.51 19.17
CA GLY A 405 -3.49 0.52 20.34
C GLY A 405 -3.73 1.78 21.17
N SER A 406 -3.56 2.94 20.53
CA SER A 406 -3.92 4.27 21.04
C SER A 406 -5.04 4.93 20.23
N ALA A 407 -5.87 5.74 20.89
CA ALA A 407 -6.91 6.56 20.27
C ALA A 407 -6.94 7.97 20.91
N SER A 408 -6.24 8.93 20.29
CA SER A 408 -6.11 10.30 20.81
C SER A 408 -7.05 11.25 20.07
N LEU A 409 -8.25 11.45 20.61
CA LEU A 409 -9.42 11.90 19.83
C LEU A 409 -9.78 13.37 20.11
N VAL A 410 -8.80 14.26 19.97
CA VAL A 410 -8.99 15.72 20.12
C VAL A 410 -9.79 16.26 18.94
N GLY A 411 -10.99 16.79 19.19
CA GLY A 411 -11.87 17.34 18.15
C GLY A 411 -12.67 16.32 17.32
N ASP A 412 -12.23 15.05 17.29
CA ASP A 412 -12.82 14.00 16.46
C ASP A 412 -13.53 12.91 17.27
N LYS A 413 -13.83 11.74 16.67
CA LYS A 413 -14.55 10.64 17.34
C LYS A 413 -14.22 9.24 16.84
N ALA A 414 -14.42 8.26 17.71
CA ALA A 414 -14.42 6.83 17.38
C ALA A 414 -15.84 6.25 17.52
N THR A 415 -16.49 5.93 16.40
CA THR A 415 -17.91 5.54 16.38
C THR A 415 -18.27 4.49 15.34
N CYS A 416 -19.31 3.70 15.64
CA CYS A 416 -19.84 2.66 14.77
C CYS A 416 -18.82 1.55 14.45
N CYS A 417 -17.84 1.29 15.30
CA CYS A 417 -16.78 0.29 15.08
C CYS A 417 -17.02 -0.98 15.90
N TYR A 418 -16.45 -2.12 15.50
CA TYR A 418 -16.52 -3.33 16.33
C TYR A 418 -15.31 -4.27 16.23
N ASN A 419 -15.08 -5.04 17.29
CA ASN A 419 -14.09 -6.11 17.33
C ASN A 419 -14.73 -7.49 17.58
N VAL A 420 -14.38 -8.47 16.75
CA VAL A 420 -14.66 -9.90 16.99
C VAL A 420 -13.39 -10.75 17.11
N GLY A 421 -12.21 -10.16 16.90
CA GLY A 421 -10.92 -10.82 17.03
C GLY A 421 -10.55 -11.11 18.48
N LYS A 422 -9.83 -12.21 18.73
CA LYS A 422 -9.25 -12.54 20.04
C LYS A 422 -8.06 -11.62 20.33
N ILE A 423 -8.15 -10.85 21.41
CA ILE A 423 -7.09 -9.92 21.83
C ILE A 423 -6.34 -10.52 23.02
N SER A 424 -5.02 -10.40 23.04
CA SER A 424 -4.19 -10.87 24.15
C SER A 424 -2.89 -10.07 24.29
N GLY A 425 -2.45 -9.86 25.53
CA GLY A 425 -1.23 -9.16 25.93
C GLY A 425 -0.70 -9.76 27.25
N PRO A 426 0.50 -9.38 27.73
CA PRO A 426 0.99 -9.79 29.04
C PRO A 426 0.23 -9.11 30.18
N THR A 427 0.36 -9.64 31.41
CA THR A 427 -0.39 -9.20 32.60
C THR A 427 -0.22 -7.72 32.96
N LYS A 428 0.95 -7.12 32.62
CA LYS A 428 1.25 -5.70 32.86
C LYS A 428 0.79 -4.74 31.75
N ALA A 429 0.40 -5.25 30.58
CA ALA A 429 0.02 -4.43 29.43
C ALA A 429 -1.43 -3.91 29.55
N ASN A 430 -1.67 -2.73 28.98
CA ASN A 430 -3.02 -2.16 28.89
C ASN A 430 -3.78 -2.80 27.72
N VAL A 431 -4.52 -3.88 28.00
CA VAL A 431 -5.28 -4.63 27.00
C VAL A 431 -6.78 -4.29 27.06
N GLY A 432 -7.32 -3.74 25.96
CA GLY A 432 -8.75 -3.51 25.79
C GLY A 432 -9.33 -4.28 24.61
N ALA A 433 -10.59 -4.71 24.71
CA ALA A 433 -11.28 -5.36 23.58
C ALA A 433 -11.50 -4.42 22.38
N LEU A 434 -11.44 -3.10 22.59
CA LEU A 434 -11.58 -2.03 21.59
C LEU A 434 -10.30 -1.19 21.52
N PHE A 435 -9.93 -0.47 22.59
CA PHE A 435 -8.70 0.35 22.61
C PHE A 435 -7.80 0.00 23.79
N GLY A 436 -6.48 0.00 23.58
CA GLY A 436 -5.50 -0.16 24.66
C GLY A 436 -5.48 1.08 25.57
N ILE A 437 -5.37 2.26 24.98
CA ILE A 437 -5.51 3.56 25.63
C ILE A 437 -6.39 4.51 24.80
N TYR A 438 -7.05 5.48 25.45
CA TYR A 438 -7.75 6.58 24.77
C TYR A 438 -7.77 7.88 25.58
N ASP A 439 -7.83 9.02 24.87
CA ASP A 439 -7.83 10.38 25.45
C ASP A 439 -8.65 11.41 24.60
N GLY A 440 -8.53 12.69 24.96
CA GLY A 440 -8.98 13.84 24.17
C GLY A 440 -10.39 14.33 24.48
N ALA A 441 -11.20 13.54 25.19
CA ALA A 441 -12.57 13.89 25.56
C ALA A 441 -12.64 15.01 26.61
N ASP A 442 -11.59 15.11 27.42
CA ASP A 442 -11.27 16.15 28.40
C ASP A 442 -10.95 17.48 27.73
N VAL A 443 -10.12 17.49 26.68
CA VAL A 443 -9.79 18.67 25.89
C VAL A 443 -11.04 19.27 25.25
N VAL A 444 -11.92 18.45 24.68
CA VAL A 444 -13.18 18.90 24.06
C VAL A 444 -14.39 18.94 25.01
N ARG A 445 -14.19 18.64 26.29
CA ARG A 445 -15.21 18.61 27.36
C ARG A 445 -16.49 17.83 26.99
N LYS A 446 -16.36 16.72 26.26
CA LYS A 446 -17.48 15.86 25.82
C LYS A 446 -17.02 14.46 25.40
N ARG A 447 -17.90 13.46 25.57
CA ARG A 447 -17.66 12.08 25.09
C ARG A 447 -17.48 12.02 23.57
N ASN A 448 -16.34 11.49 23.13
CA ASN A 448 -15.93 11.27 21.74
C ASN A 448 -15.94 9.78 21.31
N ILE A 449 -16.13 8.84 22.24
CA ILE A 449 -16.19 7.39 21.97
C ILE A 449 -17.54 6.80 22.39
N TYR A 450 -18.31 6.30 21.42
CA TYR A 450 -19.62 5.68 21.60
C TYR A 450 -20.03 4.85 20.38
N ASP A 451 -21.13 4.08 20.47
CA ASP A 451 -21.61 3.16 19.42
C ASP A 451 -20.56 2.14 18.96
N ASN A 452 -19.74 1.62 19.89
CA ASN A 452 -18.70 0.64 19.60
C ASN A 452 -18.97 -0.70 20.30
N TYR A 453 -18.76 -1.81 19.59
CA TYR A 453 -19.25 -3.13 19.99
C TYR A 453 -18.12 -4.18 20.03
N TYR A 454 -18.18 -5.13 20.96
CA TYR A 454 -17.18 -6.19 21.02
C TYR A 454 -17.74 -7.52 21.50
N ILE A 455 -17.16 -8.62 21.01
CA ILE A 455 -17.35 -9.95 21.58
C ILE A 455 -16.41 -10.10 22.78
N GLY A 456 -16.97 -10.40 23.95
CA GLY A 456 -16.29 -10.28 25.24
C GLY A 456 -15.23 -11.34 25.55
N ASN A 457 -14.07 -11.26 24.90
CA ASN A 457 -12.90 -12.11 25.14
C ASN A 457 -11.80 -11.44 26.00
N VAL A 458 -11.95 -10.15 26.33
CA VAL A 458 -11.12 -9.40 27.30
C VAL A 458 -12.02 -8.90 28.44
N LYS A 459 -11.46 -8.78 29.65
CA LYS A 459 -12.18 -8.28 30.84
C LYS A 459 -12.74 -6.86 30.67
N LYS A 460 -11.98 -5.96 30.03
CA LYS A 460 -12.36 -4.56 29.81
C LYS A 460 -12.50 -4.22 28.31
N PRO A 461 -13.45 -3.34 27.93
CA PRO A 461 -13.55 -2.80 26.57
C PRO A 461 -12.37 -1.88 26.23
N TYR A 462 -11.92 -1.10 27.20
CA TYR A 462 -10.82 -0.14 27.09
C TYR A 462 -9.77 -0.47 28.16
N GLY A 463 -8.48 -0.47 27.81
CA GLY A 463 -7.40 -0.82 28.74
C GLY A 463 -7.21 0.24 29.83
N THR A 464 -6.88 1.47 29.41
CA THR A 464 -6.69 2.63 30.30
C THR A 464 -7.13 3.96 29.65
N THR A 465 -7.24 5.02 30.45
CA THR A 465 -7.51 6.41 30.02
C THR A 465 -7.12 7.41 31.13
N GLY A 466 -6.80 8.65 30.76
CA GLY A 466 -6.61 9.77 31.69
C GLY A 466 -7.92 10.52 32.05
N ILE A 467 -9.06 10.18 31.45
CA ILE A 467 -10.31 10.94 31.59
C ILE A 467 -10.96 10.68 32.97
N SER A 468 -10.97 11.70 33.81
CA SER A 468 -11.55 11.65 35.17
C SER A 468 -13.06 11.92 35.23
N TRP A 469 -13.61 12.70 34.29
CA TRP A 469 -15.03 13.11 34.35
C TRP A 469 -15.96 12.05 33.75
N LYS A 470 -16.83 11.47 34.58
CA LYS A 470 -17.61 10.25 34.28
C LYS A 470 -18.46 10.33 33.01
N GLU A 471 -18.99 11.49 32.64
CA GLU A 471 -19.82 11.58 31.42
C GLU A 471 -19.00 11.68 30.12
N TRP A 472 -17.69 11.96 30.20
CA TRP A 472 -16.80 12.02 29.04
C TRP A 472 -16.14 10.66 28.76
N VAL A 473 -16.03 9.80 29.77
CA VAL A 473 -15.61 8.39 29.66
C VAL A 473 -16.36 7.67 28.53
N ALA A 474 -15.63 6.86 27.77
CA ALA A 474 -16.14 6.13 26.60
C ALA A 474 -17.35 5.24 26.93
N LYS A 475 -18.22 5.05 25.94
CA LYS A 475 -19.30 4.05 25.98
C LYS A 475 -19.08 2.95 24.95
N ASP A 476 -19.38 1.71 25.34
CA ASP A 476 -19.29 0.51 24.53
C ASP A 476 -20.54 -0.36 24.69
N THR A 477 -20.60 -1.45 23.94
CA THR A 477 -21.63 -2.49 24.09
C THR A 477 -20.99 -3.87 23.91
N LYS A 478 -20.81 -4.57 25.02
CA LYS A 478 -20.45 -5.99 25.03
C LYS A 478 -21.60 -6.82 24.46
N VAL A 479 -21.31 -7.71 23.52
CA VAL A 479 -22.27 -8.70 23.00
C VAL A 479 -21.71 -10.12 23.12
N SER A 480 -22.59 -11.11 23.23
CA SER A 480 -22.22 -12.53 23.15
C SER A 480 -21.83 -12.92 21.72
N ALA A 481 -22.59 -12.42 20.74
CA ALA A 481 -22.29 -12.52 19.32
C ALA A 481 -22.85 -11.29 18.58
N ILE A 482 -22.23 -10.95 17.44
CA ILE A 482 -22.76 -9.97 16.51
C ILE A 482 -23.83 -10.67 15.66
N THR A 483 -25.10 -10.28 15.80
CA THR A 483 -26.23 -10.83 15.03
C THR A 483 -27.03 -9.72 14.34
N THR A 484 -28.02 -10.09 13.52
CA THR A 484 -29.01 -9.14 12.98
C THR A 484 -29.85 -8.45 14.06
N GLY A 485 -29.92 -8.98 15.29
CA GLY A 485 -30.70 -8.42 16.40
C GLY A 485 -29.87 -7.72 17.47
N SER A 486 -28.63 -8.16 17.73
CA SER A 486 -27.77 -7.59 18.78
C SER A 486 -26.94 -6.38 18.34
N CYS A 487 -26.73 -6.19 17.04
CA CYS A 487 -25.95 -5.09 16.47
C CYS A 487 -26.63 -4.21 15.38
N PRO A 488 -27.95 -4.31 15.06
CA PRO A 488 -28.57 -3.55 13.96
C PRO A 488 -28.71 -2.04 14.23
N LYS A 489 -28.37 -1.58 15.44
CA LYS A 489 -28.39 -0.16 15.84
C LYS A 489 -27.00 0.46 15.99
N LEU A 490 -25.98 -0.07 15.30
CA LEU A 490 -24.90 0.81 14.83
C LEU A 490 -25.58 1.95 14.05
N SER A 491 -25.36 3.21 14.45
CA SER A 491 -26.05 4.40 13.90
C SER A 491 -25.71 4.73 12.43
N SER A 492 -25.15 3.76 11.70
CA SER A 492 -24.65 3.86 10.35
C SER A 492 -25.32 2.86 9.40
N LYS A 493 -25.99 3.40 8.37
CA LYS A 493 -26.60 2.64 7.27
C LYS A 493 -25.59 1.86 6.39
N LYS A 494 -24.29 1.85 6.73
CA LYS A 494 -23.21 1.22 5.93
C LYS A 494 -22.98 -0.27 6.19
N TRP A 495 -23.54 -0.82 7.28
CA TRP A 495 -23.38 -2.22 7.65
C TRP A 495 -24.44 -3.13 7.01
N VAL A 496 -24.11 -4.40 6.80
CA VAL A 496 -25.03 -5.49 6.44
C VAL A 496 -24.58 -6.77 7.15
N TYR A 497 -25.52 -7.61 7.60
CA TYR A 497 -25.17 -8.88 8.23
C TYR A 497 -24.80 -9.94 7.18
N SER A 498 -23.66 -10.60 7.35
CA SER A 498 -23.31 -11.78 6.56
C SER A 498 -23.64 -13.04 7.33
N LYS A 499 -24.58 -13.84 6.81
CA LYS A 499 -24.88 -15.18 7.33
C LYS A 499 -23.65 -16.10 7.25
N LYS A 500 -22.89 -16.03 6.15
CA LYS A 500 -21.66 -16.80 5.91
C LYS A 500 -20.59 -16.58 6.98
N TYR A 501 -20.33 -15.31 7.33
CA TYR A 501 -19.30 -14.96 8.32
C TYR A 501 -19.86 -14.75 9.74
N LYS A 502 -21.16 -14.98 9.97
CA LYS A 502 -21.90 -14.80 11.23
C LYS A 502 -21.60 -13.47 11.95
N ARG A 503 -21.45 -12.38 11.18
CA ARG A 503 -21.07 -11.05 11.67
C ARG A 503 -21.50 -9.96 10.69
N LEU A 504 -21.49 -8.70 11.13
CA LEU A 504 -21.66 -7.56 10.22
C LEU A 504 -20.46 -7.45 9.25
N ILE A 505 -20.70 -6.89 8.08
CA ILE A 505 -19.69 -6.49 7.10
C ILE A 505 -20.10 -5.16 6.48
N LEU A 506 -19.13 -4.42 5.96
CA LEU A 506 -19.42 -3.19 5.23
C LEU A 506 -20.10 -3.52 3.90
N LYS A 507 -21.16 -2.79 3.55
CA LYS A 507 -21.85 -2.92 2.25
C LYS A 507 -20.89 -2.71 1.07
N SER A 508 -19.85 -1.90 1.26
CA SER A 508 -18.77 -1.63 0.29
C SER A 508 -17.79 -2.80 0.10
N ASN A 509 -17.77 -3.80 0.99
CA ASN A 509 -16.79 -4.88 0.99
C ASN A 509 -17.06 -5.99 -0.06
N LYS A 510 -18.23 -6.00 -0.70
CA LYS A 510 -18.71 -7.05 -1.62
C LYS A 510 -18.73 -8.50 -1.07
N GLU A 511 -18.38 -8.74 0.20
CA GLU A 511 -18.42 -10.04 0.89
C GLU A 511 -19.83 -10.56 1.25
N LYS A 512 -20.86 -10.19 0.47
CA LYS A 512 -22.25 -10.58 0.74
C LYS A 512 -22.47 -12.08 0.55
#